data_AF-A0A959WGS9-F1
#
_entry.id   AF-A0A959WGS9-F1
#
_cell.length_a   1.000
_cell.length_b   1.000
_cell.length_c   1.000
_cell.angle_alpha   90.00
_cell.angle_beta   90.00
_cell.angle_gamma   90.00
#
_symmetry.space_group_name_H-M   'P 1'
#
loop_
_entity.id
_entity.type
_entity.pdbx_description
1 polymer ?
#
loop_
_entity_poly.entity_id
_entity_poly.type
_entity_poly.pdbx_seq_one_letter_code
_entity_poly.pdbx_strand_id
1 'polypeptide(L)'
;MNARITKLFAFIGVMFAVLVGFTSWWTVFDANNLKNERVNKRPLFKAQQVERGRILTADGTVIARSLPRGSGASLRYVRDYPEGDTYGHPIGYSFIEYGNSEFEAFHNSELVGD
;
A
#
# COMPACT_ATOMS: atom_id res chain seq x y z
N MET A 1 -56.42 8.87 -9.72
CA MET A 1 -55.09 8.21 -9.67
C MET A 1 -55.20 7.01 -8.75
N ASN A 2 -54.93 5.79 -9.22
CA ASN A 2 -55.23 4.56 -8.47
C ASN A 2 -54.34 4.43 -7.23
N ALA A 3 -54.90 4.61 -6.04
CA ALA A 3 -54.18 4.59 -4.76
C ALA A 3 -53.41 3.27 -4.51
N ARG A 4 -53.86 2.17 -5.12
CA ARG A 4 -53.17 0.87 -5.07
C ARG A 4 -51.85 0.86 -5.85
N ILE A 5 -51.83 1.52 -7.01
CA ILE A 5 -50.63 1.64 -7.85
C ILE A 5 -49.62 2.57 -7.17
N THR A 6 -50.09 3.67 -6.58
CA THR A 6 -49.23 4.60 -5.83
C THR A 6 -48.60 3.94 -4.60
N LYS A 7 -49.34 3.08 -3.87
CA LYS A 7 -48.79 2.30 -2.76
C LYS A 7 -47.72 1.30 -3.19
N LEU A 8 -47.94 0.59 -4.31
CA LEU A 8 -46.96 -0.36 -4.83
C LEU A 8 -45.68 0.36 -5.28
N PHE A 9 -45.82 1.50 -5.96
CA PHE A 9 -44.69 2.30 -6.40
C PHE A 9 -43.89 2.87 -5.22
N ALA A 10 -44.58 3.36 -4.18
CA ALA A 10 -43.93 3.82 -2.95
C ALA A 10 -43.18 2.68 -2.24
N PHE A 11 -43.76 1.47 -2.18
CA PHE A 11 -43.11 0.31 -1.58
C PHE A 11 -41.81 -0.09 -2.31
N ILE A 12 -41.86 -0.16 -3.64
CA ILE A 12 -40.67 -0.46 -4.46
C ILE A 12 -39.62 0.65 -4.32
N GLY A 13 -40.04 1.92 -4.29
CA GLY A 13 -39.15 3.06 -4.08
C GLY A 13 -38.42 3.01 -2.73
N VAL A 14 -39.12 2.64 -1.66
CA VAL A 14 -38.50 2.44 -0.33
C VAL A 14 -37.49 1.29 -0.37
N MET A 15 -37.81 0.18 -1.04
CA MET A 15 -36.89 -0.95 -1.18
C MET A 15 -35.59 -0.56 -1.91
N PHE A 16 -35.69 0.23 -2.97
CA PHE A 16 -34.54 0.78 -3.68
C PHE A 16 -33.74 1.75 -2.81
N ALA A 17 -34.40 2.62 -2.06
CA ALA A 17 -33.73 3.54 -1.14
C ALA A 17 -32.95 2.79 -0.06
N VAL A 18 -33.49 1.70 0.49
CA VAL A 18 -32.80 0.83 1.44
C VAL A 18 -31.58 0.17 0.78
N LEU A 19 -31.72 -0.34 -0.44
CA LEU A 19 -30.61 -0.97 -1.17
C LEU A 19 -29.48 0.04 -1.47
N VAL A 20 -29.82 1.24 -1.92
CA VAL A 20 -28.85 2.32 -2.18
C VAL A 20 -28.20 2.78 -0.88
N GLY A 21 -28.97 2.94 0.20
CA GLY A 21 -28.43 3.29 1.52
C GLY A 21 -27.47 2.23 2.05
N PHE A 22 -27.84 0.95 1.96
CA PHE A 22 -27.02 -0.17 2.43
C PHE A 22 -25.71 -0.30 1.63
N THR A 23 -25.79 -0.24 0.30
CA THR A 23 -24.61 -0.29 -0.57
C THR A 23 -23.73 0.95 -0.43
N SER A 24 -24.31 2.14 -0.28
CA SER A 24 -23.57 3.39 -0.07
C SER A 24 -22.89 3.44 1.30
N TRP A 25 -23.52 2.90 2.35
CA TRP A 25 -22.91 2.80 3.67
C TRP A 25 -21.63 1.97 3.63
N TRP A 26 -21.70 0.79 3.00
CA TRP A 26 -20.54 -0.09 2.81
C TRP A 26 -19.46 0.56 1.93
N THR A 27 -19.86 1.29 0.89
CA THR A 27 -18.89 1.93 -0.02
C THR A 27 -18.20 3.16 0.61
N VAL A 28 -18.87 3.92 1.47
CA VAL A 28 -18.32 5.17 2.03
C VAL A 28 -17.57 4.94 3.34
N PHE A 29 -18.08 4.07 4.23
CA PHE A 29 -17.42 3.80 5.52
C PHE A 29 -16.39 2.67 5.44
N ASP A 30 -16.57 1.66 4.57
CA ASP A 30 -15.68 0.50 4.48
C ASP A 30 -14.63 0.61 3.35
N ALA A 31 -14.71 1.63 2.48
CA ALA A 31 -13.62 1.92 1.53
C ALA A 31 -12.30 2.30 2.23
N ASN A 32 -12.37 2.80 3.46
CA ASN A 32 -11.17 3.02 4.29
C ASN A 32 -10.60 1.71 4.86
N ASN A 33 -11.40 0.66 4.97
CA ASN A 33 -10.99 -0.65 5.47
C ASN A 33 -10.39 -1.52 4.35
N LEU A 34 -10.90 -1.40 3.12
CA LEU A 34 -10.30 -2.05 1.93
C LEU A 34 -8.94 -1.45 1.53
N LYS A 35 -8.63 -0.23 1.97
CA LYS A 35 -7.28 0.35 1.87
C LYS A 35 -6.30 -0.27 2.86
N ASN A 36 -6.78 -0.84 3.96
CA ASN A 36 -5.98 -1.44 5.02
C ASN A 36 -5.93 -2.97 4.98
N GLU A 37 -6.62 -3.61 4.02
CA GLU A 37 -6.41 -5.03 3.79
C GLU A 37 -4.98 -5.29 3.29
N ARG A 38 -4.27 -6.16 4.01
CA ARG A 38 -2.91 -6.69 3.70
C ARG A 38 -2.78 -7.32 2.30
N VAL A 39 -3.87 -7.37 1.52
CA VAL A 39 -3.95 -7.93 0.16
C VAL A 39 -3.94 -6.85 -0.93
N ASN A 40 -3.93 -5.55 -0.59
CA ASN A 40 -3.83 -4.50 -1.59
C ASN A 40 -2.39 -4.41 -2.14
N LYS A 41 -2.10 -5.23 -3.16
CA LYS A 41 -0.77 -5.34 -3.79
C LYS A 41 -0.40 -4.15 -4.67
N ARG A 42 -1.32 -3.21 -4.92
CA ARG A 42 -1.06 -2.02 -5.76
C ARG A 42 0.08 -1.14 -5.26
N PRO A 43 0.13 -0.72 -3.98
CA PRO A 43 1.29 -0.02 -3.43
C PRO A 43 2.58 -0.84 -3.53
N LEU A 44 2.51 -2.18 -3.39
CA LEU A 44 3.69 -3.07 -3.51
C LEU A 44 4.32 -3.00 -4.91
N PHE A 45 3.51 -3.01 -5.96
CA PHE A 45 4.01 -2.90 -7.34
C PHE A 45 4.61 -1.53 -7.66
N LYS A 46 4.10 -0.46 -7.04
CA LYS A 46 4.68 0.89 -7.19
C LYS A 46 6.02 1.00 -6.45
N ALA A 47 6.09 0.49 -5.21
CA ALA A 47 7.31 0.49 -4.42
C ALA A 47 8.45 -0.30 -5.09
N GLN A 48 8.13 -1.37 -5.83
CA GLN A 48 9.13 -2.14 -6.60
C GLN A 48 9.67 -1.45 -7.85
N GLN A 49 8.99 -0.41 -8.35
CA GLN A 49 9.45 0.33 -9.53
C GLN A 49 10.40 1.46 -9.16
N VAL A 50 10.50 1.83 -7.88
CA VAL A 50 11.38 2.90 -7.41
C VAL A 50 12.70 2.31 -6.94
N GLU A 51 13.79 2.85 -7.48
CA GLU A 51 15.13 2.57 -7.01
C GLU A 51 15.38 3.32 -5.70
N ARG A 52 15.26 2.64 -4.55
CA ARG A 52 15.53 3.27 -3.26
C ARG A 52 17.02 3.63 -3.14
N GLY A 53 17.32 4.79 -2.55
CA GLY A 53 18.67 5.29 -2.29
C GLY A 53 19.53 4.35 -1.43
N ARG A 54 20.85 4.46 -1.55
CA ARG A 54 21.81 3.65 -0.77
C ARG A 54 22.03 4.25 0.61
N ILE A 55 22.22 3.39 1.61
CA ILE A 55 22.63 3.80 2.96
C ILE A 55 24.10 3.46 3.14
N LEU A 56 24.87 4.46 3.58
CA LEU A 56 26.32 4.40 3.73
C LEU A 56 26.70 4.72 5.17
N THR A 57 27.71 4.03 5.70
CA THR A 57 28.39 4.46 6.93
C THR A 57 29.25 5.70 6.67
N ALA A 58 29.68 6.37 7.74
CA ALA A 58 30.65 7.47 7.64
C ALA A 58 31.96 7.06 6.93
N ASP A 59 32.33 5.78 7.04
CA ASP A 59 33.52 5.21 6.41
C ASP A 59 33.31 4.81 4.94
N GLY A 60 32.10 4.99 4.41
CA GLY A 60 31.75 4.69 3.01
C GLY A 60 31.29 3.26 2.75
N THR A 61 31.21 2.41 3.78
CA THR A 61 30.67 1.05 3.65
C THR A 61 29.18 1.08 3.34
N VAL A 62 28.75 0.33 2.32
CA VAL A 62 27.35 0.24 1.89
C VAL A 62 26.61 -0.75 2.78
N ILE A 63 25.68 -0.23 3.58
CA ILE A 63 24.89 -1.03 4.53
C ILE A 63 23.58 -1.50 3.91
N ALA A 64 22.98 -0.69 3.03
CA ALA A 64 21.75 -1.04 2.33
C ALA A 64 21.78 -0.51 0.90
N ARG A 65 21.33 -1.33 -0.05
CA ARG A 65 21.30 -1.00 -1.47
C ARG A 65 20.12 -1.66 -2.17
N SER A 66 19.73 -1.09 -3.31
CA SER A 66 18.66 -1.64 -4.13
C SER A 66 19.25 -2.41 -5.30
N LEU A 67 18.95 -3.70 -5.40
CA LEU A 67 19.38 -4.55 -6.51
C LEU A 67 18.25 -4.69 -7.54
N PRO A 68 18.53 -4.46 -8.83
CA PRO A 68 17.59 -4.76 -9.89
C PRO A 68 17.44 -6.29 -10.05
N ARG A 69 16.19 -6.75 -10.05
CA ARG A 69 15.77 -8.13 -10.33
C ARG A 69 14.86 -8.12 -11.55
N GLY A 70 15.26 -8.85 -12.60
CA GLY A 70 14.52 -8.94 -13.86
C GLY A 70 15.06 -8.03 -14.95
N SER A 71 14.31 -7.90 -16.05
CA SER A 71 14.69 -7.08 -17.21
C SER A 71 13.45 -6.48 -17.89
N GLY A 72 13.65 -5.33 -18.58
CA GLY A 72 12.60 -4.62 -19.32
C GLY A 72 11.41 -4.21 -18.45
N ALA A 73 10.19 -4.50 -18.90
CA ALA A 73 8.93 -4.17 -18.20
C ALA A 73 8.71 -4.93 -16.88
N SER A 74 9.57 -5.91 -16.56
CA SER A 74 9.51 -6.70 -15.32
C SER A 74 10.57 -6.31 -14.30
N LEU A 75 11.35 -5.25 -14.57
CA LEU A 75 12.38 -4.76 -13.67
C LEU A 75 11.76 -4.39 -12.31
N ARG A 76 12.26 -5.01 -11.25
CA ARG A 76 11.86 -4.76 -9.87
C ARG A 76 13.10 -4.49 -9.04
N TYR A 77 13.05 -3.51 -8.17
CA TYR A 77 14.11 -3.25 -7.21
C TYR A 77 13.82 -4.02 -5.92
N VAL A 78 14.82 -4.78 -5.46
CA VAL A 78 14.78 -5.53 -4.19
C VAL A 78 15.84 -4.96 -3.27
N ARG A 79 15.48 -4.75 -2.00
CA ARG A 79 16.40 -4.23 -0.99
C ARG A 79 17.38 -5.33 -0.54
N ASP A 80 18.66 -5.00 -0.53
CA ASP A 80 19.79 -5.86 -0.17
C ASP A 80 20.59 -5.21 0.96
N TYR A 81 20.96 -6.01 1.95
CA TYR A 81 21.66 -5.59 3.18
C TYR A 81 22.98 -6.37 3.31
N PRO A 82 24.09 -5.92 2.71
CA PRO A 82 25.33 -6.69 2.64
C PRO A 82 25.92 -7.05 4.00
N GLU A 83 25.79 -6.15 4.98
CA GLU A 83 26.33 -6.32 6.34
C GLU A 83 25.37 -7.07 7.28
N GLY A 84 24.16 -7.42 6.80
CA GLY A 84 23.16 -8.21 7.51
C GLY A 84 22.89 -7.71 8.94
N ASP A 85 23.12 -8.61 9.91
CA ASP A 85 22.79 -8.39 11.32
C ASP A 85 23.66 -7.33 12.01
N THR A 86 24.85 -7.02 11.49
CA THR A 86 25.78 -6.05 12.10
C THR A 86 25.13 -4.68 12.29
N TYR A 87 24.26 -4.29 11.34
CA TYR A 87 23.52 -3.04 11.37
C TYR A 87 22.01 -3.24 11.37
N GLY A 88 21.52 -4.48 11.49
CA GLY A 88 20.11 -4.83 11.32
C GLY A 88 19.15 -4.09 12.26
N HIS A 89 19.45 -4.06 13.57
CA HIS A 89 18.62 -3.32 14.53
C HIS A 89 18.58 -1.80 14.31
N PRO A 90 19.72 -1.09 14.16
CA PRO A 90 19.69 0.36 13.99
C PRO A 90 19.12 0.80 12.64
N ILE A 91 19.38 0.07 11.55
CA ILE A 91 18.86 0.45 10.21
C ILE A 91 17.43 -0.04 9.98
N GLY A 92 17.08 -1.19 10.56
CA GLY A 92 15.82 -1.86 10.33
C GLY A 92 15.76 -2.61 9.00
N TYR A 93 14.54 -2.72 8.49
CA TYR A 93 14.26 -3.39 7.23
C TYR A 93 13.30 -2.57 6.37
N SER A 94 13.32 -2.84 5.07
CA SER A 94 12.35 -2.36 4.10
C SER A 94 11.92 -3.54 3.24
N PHE A 95 10.95 -4.30 3.74
CA PHE A 95 10.37 -5.42 3.03
C PHE A 95 8.98 -5.08 2.53
N ILE A 96 8.68 -5.57 1.33
CA ILE A 96 7.39 -5.32 0.70
C ILE A 96 6.26 -5.97 1.51
N GLU A 97 6.48 -7.17 2.03
CA GLU A 97 5.47 -7.90 2.80
C GLU A 97 5.30 -7.39 4.25
N TYR A 98 6.37 -6.83 4.83
CA TYR A 98 6.41 -6.44 6.24
C TYR A 98 6.44 -4.91 6.47
N GLY A 99 6.54 -4.13 5.40
CA GLY A 99 6.73 -2.69 5.46
C GLY A 99 8.16 -2.28 5.78
N ASN A 100 8.29 -1.06 6.29
CA ASN A 100 9.57 -0.45 6.63
C ASN A 100 9.66 -0.30 8.16
N SER A 101 10.88 -0.36 8.70
CA SER A 101 11.14 -0.18 10.13
C SER A 101 12.34 0.75 10.40
N GLU A 102 12.47 1.19 11.65
CA GLU A 102 13.53 2.05 12.17
C GLU A 102 13.98 3.16 11.19
N PHE A 103 15.25 3.16 10.80
CA PHE A 103 15.86 4.17 9.95
C PHE A 103 15.27 4.17 8.53
N GLU A 104 15.02 2.99 7.96
CA GLU A 104 14.39 2.82 6.64
C GLU A 104 12.96 3.37 6.59
N ALA A 105 12.24 3.36 7.71
CA ALA A 105 10.93 3.99 7.84
C ALA A 105 11.05 5.51 8.02
N PHE A 106 11.96 5.97 8.88
CA PHE A 106 12.12 7.39 9.19
C PHE A 106 12.63 8.20 7.98
N HIS A 107 13.59 7.66 7.23
CA HIS A 107 14.16 8.29 6.02
C HIS A 107 13.47 7.84 4.72
N ASN A 108 12.24 7.33 4.79
CA ASN A 108 11.59 6.76 3.61
C ASN A 108 11.41 7.77 2.46
N SER A 109 11.05 9.03 2.74
CA SER A 109 10.87 10.07 1.70
C SER A 109 12.17 10.35 0.95
N GLU A 110 13.27 10.50 1.68
CA GLU A 110 14.60 10.75 1.12
C GLU A 110 15.10 9.56 0.31
N LEU A 111 14.85 8.33 0.78
CA LEU A 111 15.25 7.10 0.09
C LEU A 111 14.43 6.85 -1.17
N VAL A 112 13.18 7.32 -1.25
CA VAL A 112 12.29 7.13 -2.41
C VAL A 112 12.38 8.29 -3.40
N GLY A 113 12.94 9.43 -2.99
CA GLY A 113 13.15 10.61 -3.83
C GLY A 113 11.93 11.54 -3.94
N ASP A 114 11.14 11.64 -2.86
CA ASP A 114 10.04 12.60 -2.71
C ASP A 114 10.53 14.02 -2.35
#